data_AF-A0A0C2E7B9-F1
#
_entry.id   AF-A0A0C2E7B9-F1
#
_cell.length_a   1.000
_cell.length_b   1.000
_cell.length_c   1.000
_cell.angle_alpha   90.00
_cell.angle_beta   90.00
_cell.angle_gamma   90.00
#
_symmetry.space_group_name_H-M   'P 1'
#
loop_
_entity.id
_entity.type
_entity.pdbx_description
1 polymer ?
#
loop_
_entity_poly.entity_id
_entity_poly.type
_entity_poly.pdbx_seq_one_letter_code
_entity_poly.pdbx_strand_id
1 'polypeptide(L)'
;MKGKILSYDNNTRNGIISGDDGNRYTFDVVEWKAAVLPKVGASVDFASNGAFAEAIFADSAAASGNSKKIPAALLAFFLGAFGVHKFYLGYKTQGVIMLLVFLFGWLLLGIPSIVISIVAFIEFIIYLIKSDEDFEQTYVVGKRGWF
;
A
#
# COMPACT_ATOMS: atom_id res chain seq x y z
N MET A 1 -1.61 16.43 -19.96
CA MET A 1 -1.66 15.17 -20.75
C MET A 1 -1.63 14.01 -19.78
N LYS A 2 -2.19 12.86 -20.13
CA LYS A 2 -2.19 11.68 -19.26
C LYS A 2 -1.29 10.58 -19.80
N GLY A 3 -0.78 9.75 -18.90
CA GLY A 3 0.04 8.61 -19.26
C GLY A 3 0.42 7.75 -18.07
N LYS A 4 1.37 6.83 -18.27
CA LYS A 4 1.91 5.95 -17.24
C LYS A 4 3.43 5.99 -17.20
N ILE A 5 4.00 5.89 -16.01
CA ILE A 5 5.46 5.77 -15.85
C ILE A 5 5.91 4.42 -16.40
N LEU A 6 6.75 4.45 -17.43
CA LEU A 6 7.31 3.25 -18.07
C LEU A 6 8.62 2.82 -17.38
N SER A 7 9.44 3.79 -16.97
CA SER A 7 10.71 3.52 -16.27
C SER A 7 11.11 4.70 -15.38
N TYR A 8 11.81 4.42 -14.29
CA TYR A 8 12.47 5.43 -13.45
C TYR A 8 13.77 4.83 -12.92
N ASP A 9 14.89 5.56 -13.07
CA ASP A 9 16.20 5.18 -12.56
C ASP A 9 16.58 6.10 -11.38
N ASN A 10 16.83 5.49 -10.22
CA ASN A 10 17.13 6.21 -8.99
C ASN A 10 18.56 6.80 -8.97
N ASN A 11 19.47 6.30 -9.81
CA ASN A 11 20.84 6.80 -9.90
C ASN A 11 20.90 8.08 -10.75
N THR A 12 20.28 8.04 -11.92
CA THR A 12 20.25 9.18 -12.86
C THR A 12 19.12 10.17 -12.58
N ARG A 13 18.18 9.80 -11.69
CA ARG A 13 16.98 10.56 -11.32
C ARG A 13 16.07 10.92 -12.50
N ASN A 14 16.16 10.14 -13.58
CA ASN A 14 15.39 10.33 -14.79
C ASN A 14 14.41 9.17 -15.02
N GLY A 15 13.37 9.42 -15.81
CA GLY A 15 12.39 8.41 -16.18
C GLY A 15 11.73 8.67 -17.52
N ILE A 16 10.87 7.73 -17.91
CA ILE A 16 10.08 7.78 -19.15
C ILE A 16 8.62 7.58 -18.79
N ILE A 17 7.74 8.42 -19.34
CA ILE A 17 6.29 8.29 -19.32
C ILE A 17 5.84 7.84 -20.72
N SER A 18 4.98 6.82 -20.76
CA SER A 18 4.19 6.49 -21.94
C SER A 18 2.91 7.30 -21.88
N GLY A 19 2.73 8.26 -22.78
CA GLY A 19 1.51 9.03 -22.89
C GLY A 19 0.36 8.20 -23.46
N ASP A 20 -0.87 8.55 -23.10
CA ASP A 20 -2.09 7.94 -23.64
C ASP A 20 -2.29 8.27 -25.13
N ASP A 21 -1.55 9.25 -25.64
CA ASP A 21 -1.43 9.60 -27.06
C ASP A 21 -0.51 8.64 -27.84
N GLY A 22 0.12 7.68 -27.16
CA GLY A 22 1.05 6.70 -27.74
C GLY A 22 2.50 7.16 -27.82
N ASN A 23 2.80 8.42 -27.47
CA ASN A 23 4.16 8.96 -27.48
C ASN A 23 4.89 8.69 -26.16
N ARG A 24 6.22 8.83 -26.16
CA ARG A 24 7.05 8.70 -24.96
C ARG A 24 7.65 10.04 -24.58
N TYR A 25 7.60 10.34 -23.30
CA TYR A 25 8.08 11.58 -22.73
C TYR A 25 9.14 11.29 -21.67
N THR A 26 10.28 11.95 -21.77
CA THR A 26 11.35 11.84 -20.77
C THR A 26 11.12 12.85 -19.66
N PHE A 27 11.44 12.50 -18.42
CA PHE A 27 11.37 13.45 -17.32
C PHE A 27 12.55 13.31 -16.37
N ASP A 28 12.88 14.41 -15.70
CA ASP A 28 13.74 14.45 -14.53
C ASP A 28 12.84 14.50 -13.28
N VAL A 29 13.26 13.88 -12.18
CA VAL A 29 12.54 13.91 -10.91
C VAL A 29 12.27 15.33 -10.39
N VAL A 30 13.00 16.36 -10.82
CA VAL A 30 12.69 17.76 -10.43
C VAL A 30 11.32 18.23 -10.92
N GLU A 31 10.83 17.63 -12.01
CA GLU A 31 9.50 17.89 -12.54
C GLU A 31 8.39 17.16 -11.79
N TRP A 32 8.76 16.21 -10.92
CA TRP A 32 7.83 15.43 -10.13
C TRP A 32 7.28 16.24 -8.94
N LYS A 33 5.95 16.37 -8.87
CA LYS A 33 5.26 17.22 -7.88
C LYS A 33 4.61 16.43 -6.73
N ALA A 34 4.80 15.12 -6.65
CA ALA A 34 4.34 14.32 -5.51
C ALA A 34 5.46 14.06 -4.50
N ALA A 35 5.10 13.80 -3.24
CA ALA A 35 6.06 13.58 -2.16
C ALA A 35 6.81 12.23 -2.24
N VAL A 36 6.30 11.28 -3.03
CA VAL A 36 6.85 9.93 -3.17
C VAL A 36 7.64 9.84 -4.46
N LEU A 37 8.70 9.01 -4.54
CA LEU A 37 9.41 8.83 -5.80
C LEU A 37 8.52 8.23 -6.91
N PRO A 38 8.78 8.56 -8.18
CA PRO A 38 8.07 8.00 -9.33
C PRO A 38 8.16 6.46 -9.34
N LYS A 39 7.01 5.79 -9.45
CA LYS A 39 6.93 4.32 -9.50
C LYS A 39 6.48 3.85 -10.88
N VAL A 40 7.18 2.86 -11.43
CA VAL A 40 6.81 2.23 -12.70
C VAL A 40 5.37 1.70 -12.64
N GLY A 41 4.60 2.03 -13.67
CA GLY A 41 3.17 1.71 -13.80
C GLY A 41 2.23 2.77 -13.21
N ALA A 42 2.72 3.75 -12.46
CA ALA A 42 1.88 4.82 -11.92
C ALA A 42 1.28 5.66 -13.05
N SER A 43 -0.03 5.90 -13.00
CA SER A 43 -0.66 6.87 -13.89
C SER A 43 -0.32 8.28 -13.43
N VAL A 44 -0.14 9.17 -14.41
CA VAL A 44 0.30 10.55 -14.18
C VAL A 44 -0.46 11.50 -15.06
N ASP A 45 -0.64 12.73 -14.57
CA ASP A 45 -0.94 13.89 -15.40
C ASP A 45 0.33 14.75 -15.48
N PHE A 46 0.64 15.28 -16.65
CA PHE A 46 1.84 16.06 -16.90
C PHE A 46 1.64 17.09 -18.01
N ALA A 47 2.38 18.20 -17.96
CA ALA A 47 2.52 19.10 -19.08
C ALA A 47 3.59 18.56 -20.05
N SER A 48 3.32 18.60 -21.34
CA SER A 48 4.28 18.17 -22.37
C SER A 48 4.99 19.37 -22.97
N ASN A 49 6.32 19.31 -23.01
CA ASN A 49 7.18 20.25 -23.73
C ASN A 49 8.05 19.48 -24.73
N GLY A 50 7.54 19.32 -25.96
CA GLY A 50 8.17 18.45 -26.97
C GLY A 50 8.21 17.00 -26.49
N ALA A 51 9.41 16.45 -26.36
CA ALA A 51 9.63 15.09 -25.87
C ALA A 51 9.82 15.00 -24.34
N PHE A 52 9.65 16.10 -23.61
CA PHE A 52 9.81 16.16 -22.17
C PHE A 52 8.46 16.28 -21.46
N ALA A 53 8.36 15.65 -20.30
CA ALA A 53 7.25 15.82 -19.38
C ALA A 53 7.67 16.72 -18.21
N GLU A 54 6.89 17.78 -18.00
CA GLU A 54 7.07 18.80 -16.96
C GLU A 54 5.84 18.82 -16.03
N ALA A 55 5.99 19.38 -14.83
CA ALA A 55 4.90 19.51 -13.85
C ALA A 55 4.08 18.21 -13.68
N ILE A 56 4.76 17.12 -13.30
CA ILE A 56 4.19 15.77 -13.28
C ILE A 56 3.51 15.53 -11.94
N PHE A 57 2.22 15.23 -11.99
CA PHE A 57 1.39 14.85 -10.86
C PHE A 57 1.08 13.36 -10.93
N ALA A 58 1.28 12.64 -9.83
CA ALA A 58 0.79 11.27 -9.71
C ALA A 58 -0.74 11.29 -9.65
N ASP A 59 -1.40 10.51 -10.50
CA ASP A 59 -2.86 10.30 -10.41
C ASP A 59 -3.13 9.27 -9.31
N SER A 60 -3.41 9.77 -8.10
CA SER A 60 -3.64 8.96 -6.90
C SER A 60 -4.80 7.97 -7.04
N ALA A 61 -5.71 8.18 -8.00
CA ALA A 61 -6.83 7.28 -8.25
C ALA A 61 -6.43 5.96 -8.92
N ALA A 62 -5.29 5.92 -9.62
CA ALA A 62 -4.84 4.74 -10.36
C ALA A 62 -3.85 3.85 -9.59
N ALA A 63 -3.29 4.34 -8.48
CA ALA A 63 -2.42 3.55 -7.60
C ALA A 63 -3.17 2.44 -6.84
N SER A 64 -4.51 2.52 -6.77
CA SER A 64 -5.38 1.63 -6.00
C SER A 64 -5.61 0.25 -6.63
N GLY A 65 -5.20 0.00 -7.88
CA GLY A 65 -5.53 -1.22 -8.62
C GLY A 65 -4.97 -2.53 -8.05
N ASN A 66 -3.95 -2.47 -7.18
CA ASN A 66 -3.28 -3.65 -6.63
C ASN A 66 -2.98 -3.53 -5.12
N SER A 67 -3.66 -2.61 -4.42
CA SER A 67 -3.43 -2.34 -2.99
C SER A 67 -3.87 -3.52 -2.14
N LYS A 68 -2.98 -4.01 -1.26
CA LYS A 68 -3.32 -5.07 -0.28
C LYS A 68 -4.23 -4.57 0.84
N LYS A 69 -4.48 -3.26 0.91
CA LYS A 69 -5.19 -2.59 2.00
C LYS A 69 -6.61 -3.09 2.19
N ILE A 70 -7.43 -3.03 1.14
CA ILE A 70 -8.85 -3.39 1.24
C ILE A 70 -9.03 -4.88 1.57
N PRO A 71 -8.35 -5.82 0.88
CA PRO A 71 -8.40 -7.23 1.28
C PRO A 71 -7.92 -7.46 2.72
N ALA A 72 -6.82 -6.81 3.15
CA ALA A 72 -6.32 -6.94 4.52
C ALA A 72 -7.32 -6.41 5.56
N ALA A 73 -7.99 -5.29 5.28
CA ALA A 73 -9.02 -4.72 6.15
C ALA A 73 -10.22 -5.66 6.27
N LEU A 74 -10.74 -6.18 5.15
CA LEU A 74 -11.85 -7.14 5.17
C LEU A 74 -11.48 -8.42 5.94
N LEU A 75 -10.27 -8.95 5.72
CA LEU A 75 -9.76 -10.09 6.47
C LEU A 75 -9.64 -9.78 7.98
N ALA A 76 -9.22 -8.57 8.35
CA ALA A 76 -9.13 -8.15 9.75
C ALA A 76 -10.51 -8.05 10.41
N PHE A 77 -11.53 -7.60 9.68
CA PHE A 77 -12.91 -7.52 10.20
C PHE A 77 -13.54 -8.90 10.40
N PHE A 78 -13.50 -9.77 9.38
CA PHE A 78 -14.21 -11.05 9.43
C PHE A 78 -13.41 -12.17 10.09
N LEU A 79 -12.09 -12.22 9.86
CA LEU A 79 -11.21 -13.32 10.29
C LEU A 79 -10.02 -12.81 11.13
N GLY A 80 -10.08 -11.57 11.63
CA GLY A 80 -8.94 -10.95 12.27
C GLY A 80 -8.62 -11.53 13.65
N ALA A 81 -9.63 -12.03 14.39
CA ALA A 81 -9.40 -12.71 15.66
C ALA A 81 -8.51 -13.96 15.51
N PHE A 82 -8.56 -14.61 14.34
CA PHE A 82 -7.69 -15.74 13.97
C PHE A 82 -6.34 -15.30 13.39
N GLY A 83 -6.12 -14.00 13.17
CA GLY A 83 -4.89 -13.44 12.60
C GLY A 83 -4.74 -13.59 11.09
N VAL A 84 -5.81 -13.84 10.33
CA VAL A 84 -5.73 -14.11 8.88
C VAL A 84 -5.18 -12.94 8.08
N HIS A 85 -5.53 -11.70 8.45
CA HIS A 85 -4.97 -10.49 7.83
C HIS A 85 -3.45 -10.39 8.01
N LYS A 86 -2.89 -10.91 9.12
CA LYS A 86 -1.44 -10.98 9.32
C LYS A 86 -0.78 -11.96 8.35
N PHE A 87 -1.35 -13.15 8.20
CA PHE A 87 -0.85 -14.12 7.23
C PHE A 87 -0.88 -13.57 5.80
N TYR A 88 -1.96 -12.87 5.43
CA TYR A 88 -2.11 -12.23 4.13
C TYR A 88 -1.01 -11.19 3.84
N LEU A 89 -0.61 -10.42 4.85
CA LEU A 89 0.50 -9.44 4.73
C LEU A 89 1.91 -10.08 4.87
N GLY A 90 1.98 -11.38 5.13
CA GLY A 90 3.22 -12.15 5.29
C GLY A 90 3.78 -12.15 6.71
N TYR A 91 3.02 -11.68 7.69
CA TYR A 91 3.37 -11.66 9.12
C TYR A 91 3.07 -13.00 9.79
N LYS A 92 3.83 -14.04 9.43
CA LYS A 92 3.59 -15.41 9.90
C LYS A 92 3.62 -15.53 11.42
N THR A 93 4.61 -14.93 12.08
CA THR A 93 4.77 -14.99 13.53
C THR A 93 3.59 -14.35 14.26
N GLN A 94 3.18 -13.16 13.84
CA GLN A 94 2.05 -12.43 14.42
C GLN A 94 0.74 -13.20 14.20
N GLY A 95 0.52 -13.72 12.99
CA GLY A 95 -0.65 -14.55 12.70
C GLY A 95 -0.73 -15.80 13.59
N VAL A 96 0.39 -16.50 13.79
CA VAL A 96 0.45 -17.67 14.69
C VAL A 96 0.18 -17.27 16.13
N ILE A 97 0.74 -16.15 16.60
CA ILE A 97 0.45 -15.64 17.95
C ILE A 97 -1.05 -15.37 18.12
N MET A 98 -1.70 -14.67 17.18
CA MET A 98 -3.14 -14.39 17.26
C MET A 98 -3.95 -15.68 17.28
N LEU A 99 -3.61 -16.63 16.41
CA LEU A 99 -4.31 -17.91 16.33
C LEU A 99 -4.22 -18.71 17.63
N LEU A 100 -3.02 -18.85 18.20
CA LEU A 100 -2.82 -19.61 19.44
C LEU A 100 -3.49 -18.91 20.64
N VAL A 101 -3.39 -17.58 20.74
CA VAL A 101 -4.05 -16.80 21.79
C VAL A 101 -5.58 -16.94 21.68
N PHE A 102 -6.13 -16.91 20.47
CA PHE A 102 -7.55 -17.10 20.27
C PHE A 102 -8.01 -18.52 20.65
N LEU A 103 -7.32 -19.56 20.17
CA LEU A 103 -7.67 -20.96 20.39
C LEU A 103 -7.54 -21.40 21.86
N PHE A 104 -6.47 -20.98 22.53
CA PHE A 104 -6.22 -21.37 23.93
C PHE A 104 -6.72 -20.33 24.94
N GLY A 105 -7.22 -19.18 24.49
CA GLY A 105 -7.72 -18.12 25.37
C GLY A 105 -8.90 -18.54 26.24
N TRP A 106 -9.68 -19.54 25.83
CA TRP A 106 -10.73 -20.15 26.66
C TRP A 106 -10.20 -20.67 28.01
N LEU A 107 -8.95 -21.16 28.07
CA LEU A 107 -8.32 -21.64 29.31
C LEU A 107 -8.23 -20.54 30.38
N LEU A 108 -8.22 -19.28 29.96
CA LEU A 108 -8.19 -18.09 30.81
C LEU A 108 -9.51 -17.32 30.73
N LEU A 109 -10.63 -18.04 30.84
CA LEU A 109 -12.00 -17.48 30.84
C LEU A 109 -12.36 -16.73 29.54
N GLY A 110 -11.68 -16.99 28.43
CA GLY A 110 -11.92 -16.33 27.14
C GLY A 110 -11.42 -14.89 27.04
N ILE A 111 -10.85 -14.33 28.12
CA ILE A 111 -10.33 -12.96 28.15
C ILE A 111 -9.27 -12.73 27.06
N PRO A 112 -8.26 -13.61 26.87
CA PRO A 112 -7.27 -13.43 25.81
C PRO A 112 -7.88 -13.41 24.40
N SER A 113 -8.90 -14.25 24.14
CA SER A 113 -9.60 -14.30 22.85
C SER A 113 -10.36 -13.01 22.58
N ILE A 114 -10.95 -12.40 23.61
CA ILE A 114 -11.60 -11.08 23.50
C ILE A 114 -10.56 -10.00 23.21
N VAL A 115 -9.44 -9.99 23.94
CA VAL A 115 -8.36 -9.01 23.74
C VAL A 115 -7.82 -9.06 22.31
N ILE A 116 -7.53 -10.24 21.78
CA ILE A 116 -7.00 -10.36 20.42
C ILE A 116 -8.02 -9.98 19.34
N SER A 117 -9.32 -10.18 19.61
CA SER A 117 -10.40 -9.72 18.74
C SER A 117 -10.48 -8.19 18.70
N ILE A 118 -10.28 -7.52 19.84
CA ILE A 118 -10.22 -6.05 19.91
C ILE A 118 -8.99 -5.54 19.14
N VAL A 119 -7.82 -6.17 19.31
CA VAL A 119 -6.61 -5.83 18.55
C VAL A 119 -6.88 -5.90 17.04
N ALA A 120 -7.49 -6.99 16.58
CA ALA A 120 -7.83 -7.16 15.16
C ALA A 120 -8.80 -6.09 14.65
N PHE A 121 -9.82 -5.74 15.45
CA PHE A 121 -10.79 -4.72 15.10
C PHE A 121 -10.16 -3.31 15.02
N ILE A 122 -9.24 -2.98 15.93
CA ILE A 122 -8.48 -1.73 15.86
C ILE A 122 -7.66 -1.67 14.56
N GLU A 123 -7.00 -2.77 14.19
CA GLU A 123 -6.23 -2.83 12.94
C GLU A 123 -7.11 -2.71 11.70
N PHE A 124 -8.30 -3.30 11.72
CA PHE A 124 -9.31 -3.08 10.67
C PHE A 124 -9.61 -1.59 10.46
N ILE A 125 -9.90 -0.84 11.55
CA ILE A 125 -10.16 0.60 11.47
C ILE A 125 -8.93 1.35 10.95
N ILE A 126 -7.74 1.04 11.47
CA ILE A 126 -6.48 1.66 11.02
C ILE A 126 -6.27 1.44 9.52
N TYR A 127 -6.51 0.23 9.02
CA TYR A 127 -6.33 -0.08 7.59
C TYR A 127 -7.33 0.68 6.72
N LEU A 128 -8.58 0.89 7.19
CA LEU A 128 -9.59 1.65 6.44
C LEU A 128 -9.26 3.14 6.35
N ILE A 129 -8.78 3.74 7.43
CA ILE A 129 -8.54 5.20 7.49
C ILE A 129 -7.19 5.62 6.90
N LYS A 130 -6.29 4.66 6.64
CA LYS A 130 -4.96 4.92 6.10
C LYS A 130 -5.03 5.07 4.57
N SER A 131 -4.24 5.99 4.03
CA SER A 131 -4.04 6.11 2.58
C SER A 131 -3.44 4.81 2.02
N ASP A 132 -3.62 4.54 0.73
CA ASP A 132 -3.02 3.35 0.11
C ASP A 132 -1.49 3.39 0.22
N GLU A 133 -0.92 4.58 0.04
CA GLU A 133 0.52 4.83 0.12
C GLU A 133 1.06 4.56 1.53
N ASP A 134 0.42 5.14 2.55
CA ASP A 134 0.85 4.96 3.93
C ASP A 134 0.69 3.52 4.39
N PHE A 135 -0.32 2.82 3.88
CA PHE A 135 -0.53 1.39 4.15
C PHE A 135 0.60 0.56 3.57
N GLU A 136 0.91 0.75 2.30
CA GLU A 136 1.99 0.03 1.62
C GLU A 136 3.35 0.29 2.29
N GLN A 137 3.68 1.55 2.57
CA GLN A 137 4.94 1.90 3.24
C GLN A 137 5.05 1.30 4.64
N THR A 138 3.96 1.32 5.41
CA THR A 138 3.99 0.86 6.81
C THR A 138 3.94 -0.66 6.91
N TYR A 139 2.98 -1.29 6.21
CA TYR A 139 2.60 -2.69 6.43
C TYR A 139 3.03 -3.65 5.32
N VAL A 140 3.48 -3.15 4.17
CA VAL A 140 4.00 -4.03 3.10
C VAL A 140 5.51 -3.94 3.02
N VAL A 141 6.04 -2.72 2.93
CA VAL A 141 7.49 -2.44 2.84
C VAL A 141 8.14 -2.42 4.22
N GLY A 142 7.65 -1.56 5.12
CA GLY A 142 8.22 -1.37 6.46
C GLY A 142 7.98 -2.53 7.43
N LYS A 143 7.16 -3.50 7.04
CA LYS A 143 6.88 -4.73 7.79
C LYS A 143 6.48 -4.47 9.27
N ARG A 144 5.69 -3.42 9.53
CA ARG A 144 5.17 -3.11 10.88
C ARG A 144 4.18 -4.17 11.36
N GLY A 145 4.60 -4.96 12.34
CA GLY A 145 3.88 -6.15 12.79
C GLY A 145 2.57 -5.91 13.55
N TRP A 146 2.47 -4.80 14.27
CA TRP A 146 1.31 -4.40 15.08
C TRP A 146 1.16 -2.89 15.02
N PHE A 147 -0.10 -2.42 15.03
CA PHE A 147 -0.53 -1.00 15.02
C PHE A 147 0.53 -0.06 14.46
#